data_AF-A0A8I1QYM9-F1
#
_entry.id   AF-A0A8I1QYM9-F1
#
_cell.length_a   1.000
_cell.length_b   1.000
_cell.length_c   1.000
_cell.angle_alpha   90.00
_cell.angle_beta   90.00
_cell.angle_gamma   90.00
#
_symmetry.space_group_name_H-M   'P 1'
#
loop_
_entity.id
_entity.type
_entity.pdbx_description
1 polymer ?
#
loop_
_entity_poly.entity_id
_entity_poly.type
_entity_poly.pdbx_seq_one_letter_code
_entity_poly.pdbx_strand_id
1 'polypeptide(L)'
;MTVNDLDIDDLKAGLADGSILLVDVREPHEFAAGHIPGAVSRPLSVFDPAELPSEPGRRVVFSCAAGVRSRHALAFAQAAGLPIDSHYVGGFKDWAMRGEPVSFD
;
A
#
# COMPACT_ATOMS: atom_id res chain seq x y z
N MET A 1 -7.91 -11.16 -13.68
CA MET A 1 -7.31 -10.28 -12.65
C MET A 1 -6.09 -9.64 -13.27
N THR A 2 -6.09 -8.32 -13.36
CA THR A 2 -4.89 -7.55 -13.73
C THR A 2 -4.17 -7.21 -12.44
N VAL A 3 -2.85 -7.32 -12.45
CA VAL A 3 -1.97 -6.89 -11.36
C VAL A 3 -1.02 -5.87 -11.95
N ASN A 4 -0.96 -4.70 -11.33
CA ASN A 4 -0.09 -3.60 -11.69
C ASN A 4 0.98 -3.46 -10.59
N ASP A 5 2.19 -3.87 -10.93
CA ASP A 5 3.36 -3.84 -10.05
C ASP A 5 4.00 -2.45 -10.15
N LEU A 6 3.63 -1.54 -9.24
CA LEU A 6 4.22 -0.21 -9.18
C LEU A 6 5.63 -0.30 -8.58
N ASP A 7 6.57 0.44 -9.17
CA ASP A 7 7.89 0.65 -8.60
C ASP A 7 7.91 1.88 -7.67
N ILE A 8 9.12 2.26 -7.20
CA ILE A 8 9.28 3.39 -6.30
C ILE A 8 9.04 4.73 -6.99
N ASP A 9 9.37 4.87 -8.27
CA ASP A 9 9.22 6.13 -9.00
C ASP A 9 7.72 6.38 -9.27
N ASP A 10 6.98 5.34 -9.66
CA ASP A 10 5.51 5.38 -9.76
C ASP A 10 4.86 5.77 -8.42
N LEU A 11 5.29 5.13 -7.34
CA LEU A 11 4.73 5.40 -6.01
C LEU A 11 5.02 6.84 -5.57
N LYS A 12 6.26 7.32 -5.75
CA LYS A 12 6.64 8.69 -5.38
C LYS A 12 5.88 9.73 -6.19
N ALA A 13 5.74 9.52 -7.50
CA ALA A 13 4.98 10.43 -8.35
C ALA A 13 3.53 10.55 -7.86
N GLY A 14 2.87 9.42 -7.62
CA GLY A 14 1.47 9.41 -7.20
C GLY A 14 1.25 9.86 -5.75
N LEU A 15 2.23 9.71 -4.86
CA LEU A 15 2.19 10.31 -3.52
C LEU A 15 2.37 11.83 -3.58
N ALA A 16 3.27 12.32 -4.45
CA ALA A 16 3.59 13.74 -4.57
C ALA A 16 2.44 14.55 -5.21
N ASP A 17 1.74 13.99 -6.20
CA ASP A 17 0.60 14.65 -6.85
C ASP A 17 -0.75 14.35 -6.18
N GLY A 18 -0.76 13.50 -5.13
CA GLY A 18 -1.95 13.13 -4.38
C GLY A 18 -2.86 12.13 -5.07
N SER A 19 -2.48 11.56 -6.21
CA SER A 19 -3.27 10.58 -6.95
C SER A 19 -3.24 9.16 -6.34
N ILE A 20 -2.36 8.88 -5.38
CA ILE A 20 -2.29 7.59 -4.66
C ILE A 20 -2.83 7.73 -3.24
N LEU A 21 -3.64 6.74 -2.86
CA LEU A 21 -3.96 6.41 -1.48
C LEU A 21 -3.23 5.12 -1.12
N LEU A 22 -2.15 5.26 -0.35
CA LEU A 22 -1.30 4.14 0.01
C LEU A 22 -1.85 3.41 1.24
N VAL A 23 -2.05 2.10 1.13
CA VAL A 23 -2.55 1.25 2.22
C VAL A 23 -1.45 0.27 2.62
N ASP A 24 -0.96 0.39 3.85
CA ASP A 24 0.05 -0.50 4.41
C ASP A 24 -0.62 -1.70 5.10
N VAL A 25 -0.34 -2.89 4.60
CA VAL A 25 -0.92 -4.16 5.09
C VAL A 25 0.00 -4.95 6.02
N ARG A 26 1.08 -4.32 6.52
CA ARG A 26 1.91 -4.89 7.59
C ARG A 26 1.18 -4.93 8.93
N GLU A 27 1.74 -5.66 9.89
CA GLU A 27 1.19 -5.69 11.24
C GLU A 27 1.30 -4.31 11.92
N PRO A 28 0.40 -3.97 12.87
CA PRO A 28 0.38 -2.64 13.50
C PRO A 28 1.73 -2.22 14.10
N HIS A 29 2.46 -3.16 14.70
CA HIS A 29 3.77 -2.88 15.28
C HIS A 29 4.85 -2.56 14.23
N GLU A 30 4.77 -3.15 13.03
CA GLU A 30 5.68 -2.82 11.93
C GLU A 30 5.39 -1.43 11.38
N PHE A 31 4.11 -1.05 11.29
CA PHE A 31 3.68 0.27 10.84
C PHE A 31 4.08 1.37 11.84
N ALA A 32 3.84 1.13 13.14
CA ALA A 32 4.22 2.06 14.21
C ALA A 32 5.75 2.20 14.37
N ALA A 33 6.52 1.16 14.03
CA ALA A 33 7.98 1.23 14.00
C ALA A 33 8.53 2.02 12.81
N GLY A 34 7.66 2.48 11.89
CA GLY A 34 8.00 3.29 10.74
C GLY A 34 7.22 2.87 9.50
N HIS A 35 6.67 3.84 8.77
CA HIS A 35 5.90 3.61 7.55
C HIS A 35 6.13 4.70 6.49
N ILE A 36 5.67 4.43 5.27
CA ILE A 36 5.76 5.40 4.16
C ILE A 36 4.81 6.57 4.48
N PRO A 37 5.27 7.83 4.43
CA PRO A 37 4.45 8.99 4.77
C PRO A 37 3.12 9.03 4.01
N GLY A 38 2.03 9.31 4.74
CA GLY A 38 0.68 9.35 4.20
C GLY A 38 0.02 7.97 3.97
N ALA A 39 0.70 6.87 4.33
CA ALA A 39 0.08 5.54 4.29
C ALA A 39 -0.97 5.37 5.39
N VAL A 40 -2.02 4.60 5.08
CA VAL A 40 -3.06 4.20 6.04
C VAL A 40 -2.86 2.73 6.40
N SER A 41 -2.89 2.40 7.69
CA SER A 41 -2.71 1.02 8.16
C SER A 41 -3.99 0.18 7.99
N ARG A 42 -3.90 -0.92 7.24
CA ARG A 42 -4.94 -1.98 7.13
C ARG A 42 -4.27 -3.35 7.17
N PRO A 43 -3.88 -3.86 8.35
CA PRO A 43 -3.09 -5.08 8.49
C PRO A 43 -3.71 -6.29 7.81
N LEU A 44 -2.88 -7.11 7.16
CA LEU A 44 -3.37 -8.30 6.44
C LEU A 44 -4.04 -9.32 7.40
N SER A 45 -3.61 -9.38 8.66
CA SER A 45 -4.11 -10.31 9.69
C SER A 45 -5.59 -10.12 10.04
N VAL A 46 -6.12 -8.92 9.84
CA VAL A 46 -7.53 -8.55 10.09
C VAL A 46 -8.13 -7.86 8.86
N PHE A 47 -7.63 -8.19 7.67
CA PHE A 47 -8.00 -7.49 6.44
C PHE A 47 -9.46 -7.71 6.07
N ASP A 48 -10.22 -6.62 6.02
CA ASP A 48 -11.56 -6.60 5.47
C ASP A 48 -11.61 -5.65 4.26
N PRO A 49 -11.88 -6.15 3.04
CA PRO A 49 -12.08 -5.32 1.86
C PRO A 49 -13.15 -4.23 2.03
N ALA A 50 -14.16 -4.44 2.87
CA ALA A 50 -15.21 -3.47 3.14
C ALA A 50 -14.74 -2.26 3.96
N GLU A 51 -13.63 -2.39 4.69
CA GLU A 51 -13.02 -1.33 5.51
C GLU A 51 -11.89 -0.58 4.78
N LEU A 52 -11.66 -0.90 3.51
CA LEU A 52 -10.67 -0.21 2.70
C LEU A 52 -11.10 1.25 2.48
N PRO A 53 -10.17 2.20 2.66
CA PRO A 53 -10.50 3.59 2.40
C PRO A 53 -10.66 3.79 0.88
N SER A 54 -11.58 4.68 0.52
CA SER A 54 -11.80 5.10 -0.86
C SER A 54 -11.97 6.60 -0.88
N GLU A 55 -11.15 7.27 -1.69
CA GLU A 55 -11.20 8.71 -1.86
C GLU A 55 -11.33 9.04 -3.35
N PRO A 56 -12.30 9.88 -3.76
CA PRO A 56 -12.46 10.26 -5.15
C PRO A 56 -11.16 10.83 -5.75
N GLY A 57 -10.78 10.32 -6.92
CA GLY A 57 -9.56 10.75 -7.62
C GLY A 57 -8.26 10.12 -7.12
N ARG A 58 -8.31 9.27 -6.08
CA ARG A 58 -7.12 8.57 -5.56
C ARG A 58 -7.19 7.08 -5.86
N ARG A 59 -6.13 6.54 -6.46
CA ARG A 59 -5.93 5.11 -6.68
C ARG A 59 -5.44 4.47 -5.39
N VAL A 60 -6.15 3.44 -4.94
CA VAL A 60 -5.68 2.61 -3.81
C VAL A 60 -4.49 1.77 -4.27
N VAL A 61 -3.39 1.83 -3.52
CA VAL A 61 -2.18 1.03 -3.75
C VAL A 61 -1.81 0.31 -2.47
N PHE A 62 -1.65 -1.02 -2.52
CA PHE A 62 -1.21 -1.77 -1.36
C PHE A 62 0.32 -1.79 -1.22
N SER A 63 0.81 -1.60 -0.01
CA SER A 63 2.21 -1.77 0.38
C SER A 63 2.34 -2.76 1.52
N CYS A 64 3.46 -3.47 1.60
CA CYS A 64 3.81 -4.26 2.76
C CYS A 64 5.33 -4.21 2.97
N ALA A 65 5.94 -5.15 3.70
CA ALA A 65 7.40 -5.14 3.86
C ALA A 65 8.18 -5.36 2.54
N ALA A 66 7.71 -6.23 1.64
CA ALA A 66 8.46 -6.67 0.46
C ALA A 66 7.57 -7.22 -0.68
N GLY A 67 6.38 -6.64 -0.88
CA GLY A 67 5.46 -7.01 -1.97
C GLY A 67 4.58 -8.26 -1.76
N VAL A 68 4.98 -9.24 -0.95
CA VAL A 68 4.23 -10.52 -0.82
C VAL A 68 2.83 -10.32 -0.24
N ARG A 69 2.72 -9.71 0.95
CA ARG A 69 1.43 -9.49 1.63
C ARG A 69 0.51 -8.53 0.85
N SER A 70 1.06 -7.57 0.11
CA SER A 70 0.26 -6.64 -0.67
C SER A 70 -0.37 -7.31 -1.89
N ARG A 71 0.26 -8.35 -2.49
CA ARG A 71 -0.42 -9.19 -3.49
C ARG A 71 -1.58 -10.00 -2.91
N HIS A 72 -1.47 -10.49 -1.68
CA HIS A 72 -2.58 -11.18 -1.03
C HIS A 72 -3.75 -10.23 -0.74
N ALA A 73 -3.46 -9.03 -0.24
CA ALA A 73 -4.46 -7.97 -0.07
C ALA A 73 -5.16 -7.64 -1.40
N LEU A 74 -4.39 -7.57 -2.49
CA LEU A 74 -4.93 -7.36 -3.83
C LEU A 74 -5.88 -8.47 -4.25
N ALA A 75 -5.49 -9.73 -4.05
CA ALA A 75 -6.33 -10.88 -4.35
C ALA A 75 -7.64 -10.86 -3.55
N PHE A 76 -7.59 -10.52 -2.26
CA PHE A 76 -8.79 -10.38 -1.43
C PHE A 76 -9.70 -9.24 -1.89
N ALA A 77 -9.13 -8.07 -2.20
CA ALA A 77 -9.90 -6.93 -2.68
C ALA A 77 -10.61 -7.24 -4.01
N GLN A 78 -9.90 -7.85 -4.95
CA GLN A 78 -10.45 -8.24 -6.26
C GLN A 78 -11.49 -9.36 -6.14
N ALA A 79 -11.29 -10.33 -5.23
CA ALA A 79 -12.30 -11.36 -4.94
C ALA A 79 -13.58 -10.77 -4.34
N ALA A 80 -13.48 -9.65 -3.60
CA ALA A 80 -14.62 -8.87 -3.12
C ALA A 80 -15.24 -7.95 -4.20
N GLY A 81 -14.75 -7.99 -5.44
CA GLY A 81 -15.26 -7.19 -6.56
C GLY A 81 -14.78 -5.74 -6.58
N LEU A 82 -13.78 -5.38 -5.76
CA LEU A 82 -13.22 -4.04 -5.77
C LEU A 82 -12.32 -3.83 -6.99
N PRO A 83 -12.39 -2.67 -7.66
CA PRO A 83 -11.59 -2.35 -8.84
C PRO A 83 -10.16 -1.91 -8.46
N ILE A 84 -9.50 -2.69 -7.60
CA ILE A 84 -8.13 -2.42 -7.15
C ILE A 84 -7.19 -3.40 -7.83
N ASP A 85 -6.17 -2.89 -8.51
CA ASP A 85 -5.22 -3.69 -9.31
C ASP A 85 -3.76 -3.41 -8.96
N SER A 86 -3.48 -2.41 -8.12
CA SER A 86 -2.14 -1.85 -7.98
C SER A 86 -1.52 -2.15 -6.61
N HIS A 87 -0.24 -2.49 -6.60
CA HIS A 87 0.54 -2.65 -5.37
C HIS A 87 1.98 -2.22 -5.57
N TYR A 88 2.62 -1.72 -4.51
CA TYR A 88 4.04 -1.38 -4.53
C TYR A 88 4.88 -2.65 -4.35
N VAL A 89 5.59 -3.04 -5.41
CA VAL A 89 6.30 -4.33 -5.48
C VAL A 89 7.52 -4.37 -4.53
N GLY A 90 8.22 -3.24 -4.40
CA GLY A 90 9.40 -3.11 -3.53
C GLY A 90 9.06 -3.15 -2.04
N GLY A 91 7.87 -2.68 -1.67
CA GLY A 91 7.43 -2.56 -0.29
C GLY A 91 8.28 -1.60 0.53
N PHE A 92 7.98 -1.51 1.82
CA PHE A 92 8.66 -0.63 2.77
C PHE A 92 10.18 -0.83 2.82
N LYS A 93 10.68 -2.05 2.57
CA LYS A 93 12.14 -2.30 2.52
C LYS A 93 12.82 -1.54 1.38
N ASP A 94 12.26 -1.55 0.17
CA ASP A 94 12.84 -0.81 -0.96
C ASP A 94 12.83 0.70 -0.67
N TRP A 95 11.71 1.23 -0.18
CA TRP A 95 11.59 2.62 0.27
C TRP A 95 12.68 3.01 1.27
N ALA A 96 12.85 2.22 2.33
CA ALA A 96 13.86 2.48 3.36
C ALA A 96 15.30 2.35 2.84
N MET A 97 15.58 1.35 1.99
CA MET A 97 16.91 1.15 1.37
C MET A 97 17.30 2.32 0.46
N ARG A 98 16.32 3.00 -0.13
CA ARG A 98 16.52 4.17 -0.99
C ARG A 98 16.73 5.46 -0.19
N GLY A 99 16.62 5.40 1.14
CA GLY A 99 16.81 6.55 2.03
C GLY A 99 15.65 7.54 1.98
N GLU A 100 14.47 7.10 1.53
CA GLU A 100 13.28 7.95 1.47
C GLU A 100 12.73 8.25 2.89
N PRO A 101 11.99 9.36 3.07
CA PRO A 101 11.46 9.74 4.38
C PRO A 101 10.52 8.70 4.99
N VAL A 102 10.60 8.50 6.31
CA VAL A 102 9.75 7.57 7.06
C VAL A 102 8.96 8.34 8.11
N SER A 103 7.67 8.01 8.25
CA SER A 103 6.79 8.56 9.28
C SER A 103 6.59 7.59 10.44
N PHE A 104 6.24 8.15 11.60
CA PHE A 104 6.07 7.43 12.88
C PHE A 104 4.85 7.91 13.67
N ASP A 105 4.03 8.80 13.08
CA ASP A 105 2.82 9.35 13.68
C ASP A 105 1.67 8.33 13.79
#